data_AF-A0AAE8W0L5-F1
#
_entry.id   AF-A0AAE8W0L5-F1
#
_cell.length_a   1.000
_cell.length_b   1.000
_cell.length_c   1.000
_cell.angle_alpha   90.00
_cell.angle_beta   90.00
_cell.angle_gamma   90.00
#
_symmetry.space_group_name_H-M   'P 1'
#
loop_
_entity.id
_entity.type
_entity.pdbx_description
1 polymer ?
#
loop_
_entity_poly.entity_id
_entity_poly.type
_entity_poly.pdbx_seq_one_letter_code
_entity_poly.pdbx_strand_id
1 'polypeptide(L)'
;MDRIPEHLVALVAGQLGVGPDQFSATTTLQDLGIDSLGLMELVVAAEERFGIVLPEDVLDLAPNATLGEAARLFPVTESDPSSPAARIAPGAEL
;
A
#
# COMPACT_ATOMS: atom_id res chain seq x y z
N MET A 1 -6.02 0.44 17.85
CA MET A 1 -4.93 1.14 17.15
C MET A 1 -4.96 0.63 15.72
N ASP A 2 -5.53 1.40 14.81
CA ASP A 2 -5.48 1.08 13.38
C ASP A 2 -4.01 0.92 12.99
N ARG A 3 -3.64 -0.28 12.53
CA ARG A 3 -2.26 -0.63 12.21
C ARG A 3 -2.05 -0.36 10.73
N ILE A 4 -1.06 0.47 10.40
CA ILE A 4 -0.67 0.68 9.01
C ILE A 4 0.09 -0.58 8.54
N PRO A 5 -0.22 -1.15 7.37
CA PRO A 5 0.53 -2.25 6.79
C PRO A 5 1.99 -1.86 6.59
N GLU A 6 2.93 -2.71 7.02
CA GLU A 6 4.36 -2.46 6.86
C GLU A 6 4.76 -2.30 5.39
N HIS A 7 4.05 -3.00 4.49
CA HIS A 7 4.26 -2.91 3.05
C HIS A 7 3.88 -1.53 2.48
N LEU A 8 2.81 -0.91 3.01
CA LEU A 8 2.41 0.44 2.64
C LEU A 8 3.46 1.45 3.10
N VAL A 9 3.93 1.31 4.36
CA VAL A 9 5.04 2.13 4.88
C VAL A 9 6.28 1.96 4.02
N ALA A 10 6.68 0.74 3.69
CA ALA A 10 7.87 0.48 2.87
C ALA A 10 7.76 1.05 1.44
N LEU A 11 6.56 0.98 0.84
CA LEU A 11 6.28 1.53 -0.48
C LEU A 11 6.41 3.06 -0.46
N VAL A 12 5.70 3.71 0.45
CA VAL A 12 5.69 5.18 0.57
C VAL A 12 7.05 5.71 1.03
N ALA A 13 7.70 5.06 1.99
CA ALA A 13 9.05 5.40 2.46
C ALA A 13 10.08 5.30 1.34
N GLY A 14 9.98 4.26 0.49
CA GLY A 14 10.85 4.10 -0.66
C GLY A 14 10.66 5.18 -1.72
N GLN A 15 9.43 5.66 -1.91
CA GLN A 15 9.11 6.71 -2.88
C GLN A 15 9.54 8.10 -2.42
N LEU A 16 9.32 8.40 -1.14
CA LEU A 16 9.58 9.72 -0.54
C LEU A 16 10.99 9.84 0.09
N GLY A 17 11.70 8.73 0.29
CA GLY A 17 12.98 8.71 0.99
C GLY A 17 12.89 9.07 2.47
N VAL A 18 11.72 8.87 3.09
CA VAL A 18 11.43 9.22 4.48
C VAL A 18 11.47 7.99 5.40
N GLY A 19 11.92 8.18 6.64
CA GLY A 19 12.01 7.10 7.63
C GLY A 19 10.65 6.65 8.19
N PRO A 20 10.56 5.42 8.75
CA PRO A 20 9.33 4.83 9.30
C PRO A 20 8.74 5.65 10.45
N ASP A 21 9.54 6.45 11.15
CA ASP A 21 9.09 7.33 12.25
C ASP A 21 8.09 8.42 11.81
N GLN A 22 8.04 8.75 10.51
CA GLN A 22 7.09 9.75 9.98
C GLN A 22 5.71 9.15 9.67
N PHE A 23 5.56 7.82 9.78
CA PHE A 23 4.34 7.11 9.46
C PHE A 23 3.51 6.83 10.71
N SER A 24 2.40 7.53 10.85
CA SER A 24 1.37 7.25 11.86
C SER A 24 0.02 7.07 11.19
N ALA A 25 -0.87 6.26 11.80
CA ALA A 25 -2.24 6.08 11.29
C ALA A 25 -3.01 7.40 11.18
N THR A 26 -2.50 8.42 11.87
CA THR A 26 -3.01 9.78 11.98
C THR A 26 -2.31 10.76 11.03
N THR A 27 -1.19 10.38 10.41
CA THR A 27 -0.48 11.16 9.40
C THR A 27 -1.33 11.21 8.13
N THR A 28 -1.36 12.36 7.46
CA THR A 28 -2.14 12.55 6.22
C THR A 28 -1.28 12.43 4.97
N LEU A 29 -1.88 12.11 3.84
CA LEU A 29 -1.17 12.01 2.55
C LEU A 29 -0.44 13.32 2.20
N GLN A 30 -1.11 14.47 2.38
CA GLN A 30 -0.50 15.79 2.17
C GLN A 30 0.69 16.08 3.10
N ASP A 31 0.69 15.55 4.33
CA ASP A 31 1.78 15.76 5.31
C ASP A 31 3.05 15.03 4.87
N LEU A 32 2.87 13.92 4.15
CA LEU A 32 3.94 13.18 3.48
C LEU A 32 4.33 13.79 2.12
N GLY A 33 3.62 14.82 1.66
CA GLY A 33 3.81 15.38 0.31
C GLY A 33 3.27 14.46 -0.81
N ILE A 34 2.32 13.58 -0.48
CA ILE A 34 1.59 12.79 -1.48
C ILE A 34 0.37 13.58 -1.95
N ASP A 35 0.44 14.03 -3.20
CA ASP A 35 -0.68 14.61 -3.93
C ASP A 35 -1.42 13.54 -4.75
N SER A 36 -2.46 13.93 -5.49
CA SER A 36 -3.22 13.02 -6.37
C SER A 36 -2.36 12.29 -7.40
N LEU A 37 -1.34 12.95 -7.96
CA LEU A 37 -0.38 12.31 -8.87
C LEU A 37 0.51 11.30 -8.14
N GLY A 38 1.03 11.68 -6.97
CA GLY A 38 1.86 10.79 -6.16
C GLY A 38 1.10 9.55 -5.71
N LEU A 39 -0.20 9.68 -5.46
CA LEU A 39 -1.09 8.57 -5.15
C LEU A 39 -1.33 7.64 -6.35
N MET A 40 -1.48 8.20 -7.55
CA MET A 40 -1.53 7.41 -8.79
C MET A 40 -0.25 6.60 -9.00
N GLU A 41 0.92 7.23 -8.83
CA GLU A 41 2.21 6.54 -8.91
C GLU A 41 2.35 5.47 -7.83
N LEU A 42 1.89 5.76 -6.60
CA LEU A 42 1.89 4.82 -5.49
C LEU A 42 1.03 3.58 -5.79
N VAL A 43 -0.17 3.79 -6.32
CA VAL A 43 -1.08 2.71 -6.74
C VAL A 43 -0.43 1.84 -7.79
N VAL A 44 0.07 2.43 -8.88
CA VAL A 44 0.74 1.69 -9.96
C VAL A 44 1.95 0.92 -9.43
N ALA A 45 2.79 1.56 -8.61
CA ALA A 45 3.94 0.90 -8.01
C ALA A 45 3.55 -0.26 -7.08
N ALA A 46 2.43 -0.15 -6.35
CA ALA A 46 1.92 -1.21 -5.50
C ALA A 46 1.37 -2.38 -6.33
N GLU A 47 0.59 -2.10 -7.38
CA GLU A 47 0.08 -3.11 -8.30
C GLU A 47 1.21 -3.89 -8.98
N GLU A 48 2.23 -3.19 -9.48
CA GLU A 48 3.40 -3.82 -10.11
C GLU A 48 4.26 -4.60 -9.09
N ARG A 49 4.48 -4.05 -7.89
CA ARG A 49 5.34 -4.67 -6.87
C ARG A 49 4.69 -5.89 -6.22
N PHE A 50 3.39 -5.84 -5.97
CA PHE A 50 2.67 -6.89 -5.24
C PHE A 50 1.82 -7.78 -6.15
N GLY A 51 1.66 -7.44 -7.44
CA GLY A 51 0.79 -8.17 -8.37
C GLY A 51 -0.70 -8.10 -7.99
N ILE A 52 -1.11 -7.02 -7.32
CA ILE A 52 -2.49 -6.78 -6.89
C ILE A 52 -3.19 -5.81 -7.85
N VAL A 53 -4.50 -5.68 -7.73
CA VAL A 53 -5.28 -4.61 -8.37
C VAL A 53 -5.95 -3.79 -7.27
N LEU A 54 -5.68 -2.50 -7.23
CA LEU A 54 -6.25 -1.58 -6.26
C LEU A 54 -7.54 -0.96 -6.81
N PRO A 55 -8.56 -0.73 -5.97
CA PRO A 55 -9.78 -0.08 -6.40
C PRO A 55 -9.53 1.41 -6.74
N GLU A 56 -10.31 1.94 -7.67
CA GLU A 56 -10.25 3.36 -8.05
C GLU A 56 -10.53 4.31 -6.88
N ASP A 57 -11.29 3.85 -5.87
CA ASP A 57 -11.55 4.57 -4.62
C ASP A 57 -10.25 5.01 -3.90
N VAL A 58 -9.13 4.30 -4.12
CA VAL A 58 -7.82 4.71 -3.57
C VAL A 58 -7.41 6.06 -4.17
N LEU A 59 -7.62 6.26 -5.46
CA LEU A 59 -7.25 7.50 -6.16
C LEU A 59 -8.17 8.68 -5.80
N ASP A 60 -9.37 8.39 -5.30
CA ASP A 60 -10.34 9.37 -4.80
C ASP A 60 -10.07 9.82 -3.35
N LEU A 61 -9.02 9.30 -2.70
CA LEU A 61 -8.64 9.77 -1.36
C LEU A 61 -8.32 11.25 -1.38
N ALA A 62 -8.92 11.98 -0.44
CA ALA A 62 -8.65 13.39 -0.27
C ALA A 62 -7.19 13.61 0.22
N PRO A 63 -6.56 14.76 -0.06
CA PRO A 63 -5.19 15.05 0.40
C PRO A 63 -5.04 15.00 1.92
N ASN A 64 -6.12 15.31 2.65
CA ASN A 64 -6.19 15.24 4.11
C ASN A 64 -6.57 13.85 4.63
N ALA A 65 -6.78 12.87 3.76
CA ALA A 65 -7.01 11.49 4.16
C ALA A 65 -5.77 10.97 4.91
N THR A 66 -6.04 10.18 5.93
CA THR A 66 -4.99 9.62 6.78
C THR A 66 -4.40 8.35 6.18
N LEU A 67 -3.18 8.00 6.57
CA LEU A 67 -2.58 6.70 6.25
C LEU A 67 -3.43 5.54 6.77
N GLY A 68 -4.14 5.72 7.88
CA GLY A 68 -5.08 4.72 8.40
C GLY A 68 -6.27 4.50 7.47
N GLU A 69 -6.75 5.54 6.79
CA GLU A 69 -7.80 5.42 5.77
C GLU A 69 -7.27 4.76 4.50
N ALA A 70 -6.11 5.21 4.00
CA ALA A 70 -5.45 4.57 2.86
C ALA A 70 -5.20 3.08 3.13
N ALA A 71 -4.69 2.73 4.31
CA ALA A 71 -4.44 1.35 4.73
C ALA A 71 -5.65 0.41 4.65
N ARG A 72 -6.88 0.94 4.70
CA ARG A 72 -8.11 0.12 4.57
C ARG A 72 -8.42 -0.28 3.14
N LEU A 73 -7.98 0.54 2.18
CA LEU A 73 -8.18 0.31 0.76
C LEU A 73 -7.03 -0.49 0.14
N PHE A 74 -5.85 -0.43 0.75
CA PHE A 74 -4.74 -1.30 0.39
C PHE A 74 -5.01 -2.71 0.90
N PRO A 75 -5.13 -3.72 0.01
CA PRO A 75 -5.26 -5.09 0.45
C PRO A 75 -3.97 -5.44 1.19
N VAL A 76 -4.14 -6.00 2.38
CA VAL A 76 -3.04 -6.64 3.10
C VAL A 76 -2.65 -7.83 2.24
N THR A 77 -1.66 -7.65 1.37
CA THR A 77 -1.11 -8.78 0.63
C THR A 77 -0.61 -9.77 1.66
N GLU A 78 -0.93 -11.05 1.45
CA GLU A 78 -0.60 -12.14 2.37
C GLU A 78 0.92 -12.29 2.47
N SER A 79 1.56 -11.42 3.24
CA SER A 79 2.79 -11.68 3.97
C SER A 79 2.47 -11.60 5.46
N ASP A 80 1.28 -12.08 5.83
CA ASP A 80 1.08 -12.75 7.10
C ASP A 80 1.63 -14.18 6.94
N PRO A 81 2.65 -14.60 7.70
CA PRO A 81 3.24 -15.94 7.58
C PRO A 81 2.28 -17.08 7.95
N SER A 82 1.03 -16.80 8.34
CA SER A 82 0.00 -17.80 8.65
C SER A 82 -0.89 -18.19 7.46
N SER A 83 -0.68 -17.64 6.25
CA SER A 83 -1.53 -17.94 5.09
C SER A 83 -0.93 -18.97 4.13
N PRO A 84 -1.60 -20.11 3.84
CA PRO A 84 -1.06 -21.22 3.06
C PRO A 84 -1.17 -21.06 1.52
N ALA A 85 -1.29 -19.83 1.00
CA ALA A 85 -1.65 -19.59 -0.41
C ALA A 85 -0.50 -19.72 -1.45
N ALA A 86 0.71 -20.11 -1.04
CA ALA A 86 1.86 -20.23 -1.96
C ALA A 86 2.00 -21.60 -2.66
N ARG A 87 0.94 -22.42 -2.74
CA ARG A 87 0.99 -23.76 -3.37
C ARG A 87 -0.04 -23.98 -4.47
N ILE A 88 -0.11 -23.12 -5.48
CA ILE A 88 -0.66 -23.58 -6.77
C ILE A 88 -0.06 -22.78 -7.93
N ALA A 89 1.08 -23.24 -8.39
CA ALA A 89 1.44 -23.12 -9.80
C ALA A 89 1.42 -24.55 -10.37
N PRO A 90 0.43 -24.94 -11.20
CA PRO A 90 0.58 -26.13 -12.00
C PRO A 90 1.54 -25.79 -13.14
N GLY A 91 2.82 -26.07 -12.91
CA GLY A 91 3.76 -26.25 -13.99
C GLY A 91 3.49 -27.59 -14.69
N ALA A 92 3.57 -27.54 -16.02
CA ALA A 92 3.94 -28.63 -16.91
C ALA A 92 3.08 -29.90 -16.92
N GLU A 93 2.26 -30.05 -17.96
CA GLU A 93 2.16 -31.33 -18.68
C GLU A 93 2.03 -31.09 -20.19
N LEU A 94 3.15 -31.39 -20.87
CA LEU A 94 3.35 -31.96 -22.24
C LEU A 94 2.89 -31.19 -23.48
#